data_AF-A0A4V2EY97-F1
#
_entry.id   AF-A0A4V2EY97-F1
#
_cell.length_a   1.000
_cell.length_b   1.000
_cell.length_c   1.000
_cell.angle_alpha   90.00
_cell.angle_beta   90.00
_cell.angle_gamma   90.00
#
_symmetry.space_group_name_H-M   'P 1'
#
loop_
_entity.id
_entity.type
_entity.pdbx_description
1 polymer ?
#
loop_
_entity_poly.entity_id
_entity_poly.type
_entity_poly.pdbx_seq_one_letter_code
_entity_poly.pdbx_strand_id
1 'polypeptide(L)'
;MTTKTPDDGARLERAVGRNAEVYRDDPGLRVLANQSSLRVIAGQDTLGDAGAGYSDAATRLAHAEARLVGALAAFDGTLQSLADATGLTVDAVSGVLHRDKLTVLSKPGCVQCDATARALTKKGVALVKVDVSDDAEALELARGLGYLQVPVVVTPDGEHWSGFRPDRIADLPDPEPPSALTAVVGPRL
;
A
#
# COMPACT_ATOMS: atom_id res chain seq x y z
N MET A 1 -17.81 28.07 5.16
CA MET A 1 -18.41 26.91 5.83
C MET A 1 -18.77 25.90 4.74
N THR A 2 -17.83 25.02 4.38
CA THR A 2 -18.08 23.96 3.39
C THR A 2 -18.93 22.90 4.06
N THR A 3 -20.16 22.70 3.60
CA THR A 3 -21.06 21.68 4.13
C THR A 3 -20.52 20.30 3.79
N LYS A 4 -20.06 19.56 4.80
CA LYS A 4 -19.57 18.18 4.70
C LYS A 4 -20.65 17.31 4.06
N THR A 5 -20.35 16.66 2.93
CA THR A 5 -21.32 15.80 2.25
C THR A 5 -21.53 14.50 3.04
N PRO A 6 -22.66 13.79 2.86
CA PRO A 6 -22.88 12.49 3.50
C PRO A 6 -21.77 11.47 3.20
N ASP A 7 -21.17 11.55 2.00
CA ASP A 7 -20.06 10.71 1.55
C ASP A 7 -18.77 10.98 2.34
N ASP A 8 -18.46 12.26 2.62
CA ASP A 8 -17.34 12.67 3.47
C ASP A 8 -17.45 12.14 4.90
N GLY A 9 -18.68 11.96 5.40
CA GLY A 9 -18.97 11.34 6.68
C GLY A 9 -18.53 9.88 6.73
N ALA A 10 -19.02 9.09 5.78
CA ALA A 10 -18.71 7.66 5.68
C ALA A 10 -17.22 7.42 5.38
N ARG A 11 -16.61 8.27 4.55
CA ARG A 11 -15.18 8.25 4.24
C ARG A 11 -14.32 8.49 5.46
N LEU A 12 -14.69 9.47 6.29
CA LEU A 12 -14.00 9.73 7.55
C LEU A 12 -14.13 8.57 8.54
N GLU A 13 -15.32 7.97 8.65
CA GLU A 13 -15.54 6.84 9.56
C GLU A 13 -14.67 5.63 9.20
N ARG A 14 -14.58 5.29 7.90
CA ARG A 14 -13.66 4.26 7.41
C ARG A 14 -12.20 4.59 7.69
N ALA A 15 -11.80 5.83 7.46
CA ALA A 15 -10.43 6.29 7.72
C ALA A 15 -10.06 6.17 9.21
N VAL A 16 -10.96 6.58 10.09
CA VAL A 16 -10.78 6.49 11.55
C VAL A 16 -10.68 5.02 12.00
N GLY A 17 -11.49 4.13 11.44
CA GLY A 17 -11.38 2.69 11.70
C GLY A 17 -10.00 2.12 11.35
N ARG A 18 -9.49 2.44 10.15
CA ARG A 18 -8.14 2.03 9.72
C ARG A 18 -7.04 2.61 10.61
N ASN A 19 -7.13 3.90 10.94
CA ASN A 19 -6.15 4.54 11.83
C ASN A 19 -6.14 3.91 13.22
N ALA A 20 -7.30 3.43 13.72
CA ALA A 20 -7.39 2.74 15.00
C ALA A 20 -6.72 1.36 15.01
N GLU A 21 -6.70 0.66 13.87
CA GLU A 21 -5.97 -0.59 13.72
C GLU A 21 -4.46 -0.36 13.66
N VAL A 22 -4.01 0.66 12.92
CA VAL A 22 -2.59 1.02 12.77
C VAL A 22 -2.01 1.56 14.08
N TYR A 23 -2.72 2.46 14.74
CA TYR A 23 -2.31 3.09 16.00
C TYR A 23 -3.13 2.55 17.17
N ARG A 24 -3.16 1.22 17.32
CA ARG A 24 -3.86 0.55 18.42
C ARG A 24 -3.30 0.99 19.78
N ASP A 25 -1.97 0.97 19.88
CA ASP A 25 -1.22 1.15 21.12
C ASP A 25 -0.66 2.58 21.29
N ASP A 26 -0.84 3.45 20.30
CA ASP A 26 -0.41 4.86 20.36
C ASP A 26 -1.59 5.82 20.12
N PRO A 27 -2.31 6.23 21.19
CA PRO A 27 -3.46 7.12 21.06
C PRO A 27 -3.08 8.54 20.59
N GLY A 28 -1.84 8.99 20.79
CA GLY A 28 -1.37 10.30 20.36
C GLY A 28 -1.23 10.38 18.84
N LEU A 29 -0.52 9.42 18.26
CA LEU A 29 -0.36 9.30 16.81
C LEU A 29 -1.70 9.00 16.12
N ARG A 30 -2.57 8.21 16.76
CA ARG A 30 -3.94 7.98 16.25
C ARG A 30 -4.74 9.26 16.08
N VAL A 31 -4.66 10.19 17.04
CA VAL A 31 -5.35 11.49 16.96
C VAL A 31 -4.81 12.31 15.80
N LEU A 32 -3.50 12.34 15.60
CA LEU A 32 -2.87 13.06 14.50
C LEU A 32 -3.25 12.48 13.13
N ALA A 33 -3.28 11.16 12.99
CA ALA A 33 -3.74 10.49 11.79
C ALA A 33 -5.20 10.82 11.48
N ASN A 34 -6.09 10.76 12.48
CA ASN A 34 -7.50 11.13 12.31
C ASN A 34 -7.68 12.61 11.92
N GLN A 35 -6.87 13.50 12.48
CA GLN A 35 -6.88 14.92 12.11
C GLN A 35 -6.41 15.14 10.67
N SER A 36 -5.39 14.41 10.20
CA SER A 36 -4.97 14.49 8.81
C SER A 36 -6.02 13.91 7.87
N SER A 37 -6.64 12.77 8.20
CA SER A 37 -7.77 12.21 7.45
C SER A 37 -8.89 13.24 7.25
N LEU A 38 -9.24 13.98 8.31
CA LEU A 38 -10.24 15.03 8.26
C LEU A 38 -9.82 16.18 7.33
N ARG A 39 -8.57 16.65 7.40
CA ARG A 39 -8.06 17.74 6.56
C ARG A 39 -8.01 17.34 5.08
N VAL A 40 -7.62 16.10 4.78
CA VAL A 40 -7.60 15.57 3.40
C VAL A 40 -8.99 15.49 2.82
N ILE A 41 -9.97 14.98 3.57
CA ILE A 41 -11.38 14.94 3.13
C ILE A 41 -11.92 16.36 2.91
N ALA A 42 -11.49 17.32 3.73
CA ALA A 42 -11.86 18.73 3.57
C ALA A 42 -11.12 19.45 2.42
N GLY A 43 -10.14 18.81 1.77
CA GLY A 43 -9.28 19.44 0.75
C GLY A 43 -8.32 20.50 1.32
N GLN A 44 -7.92 20.37 2.59
CA GLN A 44 -7.15 21.35 3.35
C GLN A 44 -5.77 20.84 3.80
N ASP A 45 -5.39 19.61 3.46
CA ASP A 45 -4.06 19.06 3.81
C ASP A 45 -3.14 19.13 2.60
N THR A 46 -2.05 19.87 2.72
CA THR A 46 -0.98 19.91 1.72
C THR A 46 0.16 18.95 2.07
N LEU A 47 0.13 18.30 3.24
CA LEU A 47 1.17 17.45 3.84
C LEU A 47 2.58 18.06 3.96
N GLY A 48 2.83 19.23 3.36
CA GLY A 48 4.15 19.86 3.27
C GLY A 48 4.71 20.37 4.60
N ASP A 49 3.89 20.44 5.65
CA ASP A 49 4.28 20.78 7.01
C ASP A 49 4.21 19.58 7.97
N ALA A 50 4.12 18.34 7.45
CA ALA A 50 4.02 17.15 8.28
C ALA A 50 5.27 16.99 9.17
N GLY A 51 5.06 16.98 10.49
CA GLY A 51 6.14 16.98 11.49
C GLY A 51 6.77 18.35 11.78
N ALA A 52 6.36 19.43 11.11
CA ALA A 52 6.82 20.78 11.44
C ALA A 52 6.41 21.15 12.88
N GLY A 53 7.34 21.78 13.63
CA GLY A 53 7.11 22.22 15.02
C GLY A 53 7.70 21.32 16.10
N TYR A 54 8.22 20.15 15.75
CA TYR A 54 8.94 19.26 16.68
C TYR A 54 10.45 19.43 16.53
N SER A 55 11.13 19.59 17.66
CA SER A 55 12.58 19.81 17.71
C SER A 55 13.38 18.52 17.55
N ASP A 56 12.90 17.41 18.11
CA ASP A 56 13.56 16.11 18.00
C ASP A 56 13.17 15.35 16.72
N ALA A 57 14.15 14.66 16.14
CA ALA A 57 14.01 14.01 14.84
C ALA A 57 13.05 12.80 14.88
N ALA A 58 13.06 12.05 15.98
CA ALA A 58 12.22 10.85 16.14
C ALA A 58 10.73 11.24 16.20
N THR A 59 10.39 12.27 16.97
CA THR A 59 9.02 12.77 17.09
C THR A 59 8.58 13.45 15.80
N ARG A 60 9.46 14.22 15.14
CA ARG A 60 9.18 14.81 13.82
C ARG A 60 8.80 13.74 12.80
N LEU A 61 9.56 12.64 12.75
CA LEU A 61 9.30 11.52 11.86
C LEU A 61 7.97 10.83 12.20
N ALA A 62 7.76 10.45 13.47
CA ALA A 62 6.52 9.79 13.90
C ALA A 62 5.27 10.63 13.61
N HIS A 63 5.35 11.96 13.76
CA HIS A 63 4.25 12.87 13.46
C HIS A 63 4.03 13.05 11.95
N ALA A 64 5.10 13.04 11.16
CA ALA A 64 5.00 13.05 9.71
C ALA A 64 4.34 11.77 9.19
N GLU A 65 4.74 10.62 9.73
CA GLU A 65 4.17 9.30 9.43
C GLU A 65 2.69 9.23 9.79
N ALA A 66 2.30 9.67 10.99
CA ALA A 66 0.89 9.70 11.40
C ALA A 66 0.03 10.53 10.44
N ARG A 67 0.54 11.66 9.95
CA ARG A 67 -0.19 12.46 8.97
C ARG A 67 -0.30 11.76 7.62
N LEU A 68 0.77 11.13 7.13
CA LEU A 68 0.72 10.37 5.88
C LEU A 68 -0.27 9.19 5.96
N VAL A 69 -0.24 8.43 7.05
CA VAL A 69 -1.19 7.34 7.31
C VAL A 69 -2.62 7.88 7.30
N GLY A 70 -2.87 8.99 7.99
CA GLY A 70 -4.17 9.66 7.99
C GLY A 70 -4.65 10.07 6.60
N ALA A 71 -3.76 10.61 5.78
CA ALA A 71 -4.06 11.02 4.41
C ALA A 71 -4.39 9.85 3.49
N LEU A 72 -3.59 8.79 3.54
CA LEU A 72 -3.82 7.56 2.79
C LEU A 72 -5.10 6.86 3.24
N ALA A 73 -5.33 6.79 4.56
CA ALA A 73 -6.55 6.25 5.12
C ALA A 73 -7.78 7.06 4.74
N ALA A 74 -7.64 8.33 4.36
CA ALA A 74 -8.74 9.13 3.86
C ALA A 74 -8.89 9.05 2.34
N PHE A 75 -8.01 8.40 1.58
CA PHE A 75 -8.03 8.50 0.12
C PHE A 75 -9.00 7.48 -0.51
N ASP A 76 -10.03 7.96 -1.22
CA ASP A 76 -10.98 7.15 -2.01
C ASP A 76 -10.87 7.49 -3.53
N GLY A 77 -9.78 8.16 -3.95
CA GLY A 77 -9.55 8.61 -5.34
C GLY A 77 -8.67 7.66 -6.17
N THR A 78 -8.18 8.13 -7.33
CA THR A 78 -7.26 7.36 -8.19
C THR A 78 -5.80 7.57 -7.77
N LEU A 79 -4.89 6.67 -8.13
CA LEU A 79 -3.44 6.83 -7.85
C LEU A 79 -2.89 8.19 -8.32
N GLN A 80 -3.43 8.72 -9.42
CA GLN A 80 -3.10 10.05 -9.92
C GLN A 80 -3.51 11.16 -8.93
N SER A 81 -4.73 11.11 -8.37
CA SER A 81 -5.15 12.15 -7.42
C SER A 81 -4.38 12.08 -6.10
N LEU A 82 -3.81 10.91 -5.77
CA LEU A 82 -2.93 10.74 -4.61
C LEU A 82 -1.53 11.29 -4.89
N ALA A 83 -0.99 11.02 -6.07
CA ALA A 83 0.26 11.60 -6.56
C ALA A 83 0.19 13.14 -6.57
N ASP A 84 -0.89 13.70 -7.12
CA ASP A 84 -1.13 15.14 -7.16
C ASP A 84 -1.23 15.78 -5.76
N ALA A 85 -1.86 15.09 -4.81
CA ALA A 85 -2.03 15.56 -3.43
C ALA A 85 -0.74 15.47 -2.59
N THR A 86 0.15 14.52 -2.91
CA THR A 86 1.38 14.27 -2.17
C THR A 86 2.62 14.89 -2.81
N GLY A 87 2.50 15.40 -4.05
CA GLY A 87 3.63 15.87 -4.86
C GLY A 87 4.58 14.74 -5.30
N LEU A 88 4.14 13.49 -5.20
CA LEU A 88 4.90 12.30 -5.59
C LEU A 88 4.51 11.87 -7.01
N THR A 89 5.36 11.07 -7.67
CA THR A 89 4.99 10.44 -8.94
C THR A 89 4.10 9.23 -8.71
N VAL A 90 3.25 8.88 -9.69
CA VAL A 90 2.37 7.69 -9.61
C VAL A 90 3.18 6.42 -9.34
N ASP A 91 4.33 6.25 -9.99
CA ASP A 91 5.26 5.14 -9.71
C ASP A 91 5.81 5.14 -8.29
N ALA A 92 6.13 6.32 -7.72
CA ALA A 92 6.60 6.42 -6.35
C ALA A 92 5.48 6.07 -5.35
N VAL A 93 4.26 6.51 -5.61
CA VAL A 93 3.08 6.17 -4.80
C VAL A 93 2.76 4.67 -4.90
N SER A 94 2.77 4.11 -6.10
CA SER A 94 2.57 2.68 -6.36
C SER A 94 3.66 1.83 -5.68
N GLY A 95 4.93 2.24 -5.79
CA GLY A 95 6.05 1.57 -5.13
C GLY A 95 5.98 1.61 -3.61
N VAL A 96 5.44 2.67 -3.01
CA VAL A 96 5.20 2.75 -1.56
C VAL A 96 4.03 1.87 -1.12
N LEU A 97 2.95 1.80 -1.92
CA LEU A 97 1.76 0.99 -1.61
C LEU A 97 1.97 -0.53 -1.83
N HIS A 98 2.94 -0.90 -2.67
CA HIS A 98 3.21 -2.29 -3.05
C HIS A 98 4.55 -2.84 -2.56
N ARG A 99 5.31 -2.07 -1.77
CA ARG A 99 6.66 -2.47 -1.30
C ARG A 99 6.71 -3.77 -0.51
N ASP A 100 5.59 -4.21 0.06
CA ASP A 100 5.51 -5.42 0.90
C ASP A 100 4.65 -6.53 0.28
N LYS A 101 4.20 -6.39 -0.97
CA LYS A 101 3.25 -7.33 -1.60
C LYS A 101 3.81 -7.95 -2.88
N LEU A 102 3.66 -9.26 -3.01
CA LEU A 102 3.93 -9.96 -4.26
C LEU A 102 2.83 -9.66 -5.29
N THR A 103 3.20 -9.37 -6.53
CA THR A 103 2.24 -9.24 -7.62
C THR A 103 2.17 -10.56 -8.38
N VAL A 104 0.97 -11.17 -8.45
CA VAL A 104 0.70 -12.39 -9.21
C VAL A 104 -0.11 -12.03 -10.44
N LEU A 105 0.55 -11.95 -11.59
CA LEU A 105 -0.09 -11.78 -12.88
C LEU A 105 -0.74 -13.10 -13.30
N SER A 106 -2.04 -13.04 -13.59
CA SER A 106 -2.92 -14.20 -13.74
C SER A 106 -3.89 -14.03 -14.90
N LYS A 107 -4.71 -15.05 -15.16
CA LYS A 107 -5.77 -15.06 -16.18
C LYS A 107 -6.99 -15.86 -15.67
N PRO A 108 -8.22 -15.61 -16.14
CA PRO A 108 -9.39 -16.38 -15.72
C PRO A 108 -9.25 -17.87 -16.08
N GLY A 109 -9.70 -18.75 -15.19
CA GLY A 109 -9.67 -20.21 -15.40
C GLY A 109 -8.27 -20.83 -15.30
N CYS A 110 -7.25 -20.08 -14.89
CA CYS A 110 -5.89 -20.58 -14.75
C CYS A 110 -5.69 -21.32 -13.41
N VAL A 111 -5.78 -22.66 -13.45
CA VAL A 111 -5.59 -23.52 -12.26
C VAL A 111 -4.25 -23.28 -11.56
N GLN A 112 -3.17 -23.07 -12.32
CA GLN A 112 -1.84 -22.81 -11.77
C GLN A 112 -1.74 -21.43 -11.09
N CYS A 113 -2.47 -20.44 -11.59
CA CYS A 113 -2.52 -19.10 -11.00
C CYS A 113 -3.23 -19.16 -9.64
N ASP A 114 -4.35 -19.89 -9.57
CA ASP A 114 -5.07 -20.10 -8.32
C ASP A 114 -4.27 -20.95 -7.33
N ALA A 115 -3.52 -21.96 -7.80
CA ALA A 115 -2.62 -22.75 -6.96
C ALA A 115 -1.49 -21.89 -6.37
N THR A 116 -0.89 -21.00 -7.19
CA THR A 116 0.15 -20.06 -6.77
C THR A 116 -0.38 -19.10 -5.70
N ALA A 117 -1.52 -18.45 -5.96
CA ALA A 117 -2.15 -17.55 -5.01
C ALA A 117 -2.49 -18.26 -3.70
N ARG A 118 -3.08 -19.46 -3.75
CA ARG A 118 -3.38 -20.26 -2.55
C ARG A 118 -2.15 -20.63 -1.75
N ALA A 119 -1.05 -21.01 -2.40
CA ALA A 119 0.19 -21.37 -1.73
C ALA A 119 0.82 -20.17 -1.01
N LEU A 120 0.83 -19.00 -1.65
CA LEU A 120 1.29 -17.75 -1.07
C LEU A 120 0.42 -17.31 0.12
N THR A 121 -0.91 -17.35 -0.03
CA THR A 121 -1.85 -17.05 1.06
C THR A 121 -1.69 -18.03 2.22
N LYS A 122 -1.47 -19.33 1.95
CA LYS A 122 -1.23 -20.34 2.99
C LYS A 122 0.07 -20.09 3.75
N LYS A 123 1.09 -19.57 3.08
CA LYS A 123 2.34 -19.14 3.72
C LYS A 123 2.17 -17.84 4.51
N GLY A 124 1.10 -17.09 4.28
CA GLY A 124 0.81 -15.80 4.93
C GLY A 124 1.47 -14.61 4.26
N VAL A 125 2.00 -14.78 3.04
CA VAL A 125 2.62 -13.70 2.28
C VAL A 125 1.54 -12.80 1.66
N ALA A 126 1.67 -11.49 1.83
CA ALA A 126 0.78 -10.53 1.22
C ALA A 126 0.97 -10.53 -0.31
N LEU A 127 -0.14 -10.64 -1.05
CA LEU A 127 -0.11 -10.66 -2.51
C LEU A 127 -1.26 -9.87 -3.12
N VAL A 128 -1.04 -9.39 -4.34
CA VAL A 128 -2.04 -8.81 -5.21
C VAL A 128 -2.13 -9.69 -6.46
N LYS A 129 -3.31 -10.23 -6.75
CA LYS A 129 -3.56 -10.99 -7.96
C LYS A 129 -4.13 -10.05 -9.02
N VAL A 130 -3.44 -9.91 -10.15
CA VAL A 130 -3.83 -9.04 -11.26
C VAL A 130 -4.20 -9.91 -12.45
N ASP A 131 -5.31 -9.59 -13.12
CA ASP A 131 -5.73 -10.29 -14.32
C ASP A 131 -5.19 -9.59 -15.57
N VAL A 132 -4.26 -10.23 -16.28
CA VAL A 132 -3.65 -9.65 -17.49
C VAL A 132 -4.62 -9.57 -18.68
N SER A 133 -5.80 -10.17 -18.58
CA SER A 133 -6.84 -10.06 -19.62
C SER A 133 -7.70 -8.80 -19.49
N ASP A 134 -7.79 -8.24 -18.27
CA ASP A 134 -8.51 -6.99 -17.99
C ASP A 134 -7.57 -5.80 -17.75
N ASP A 135 -6.27 -6.05 -17.55
CA ASP A 135 -5.25 -5.03 -17.28
C ASP A 135 -4.15 -5.04 -18.34
N ALA A 136 -4.16 -4.02 -19.21
CA ALA A 136 -3.20 -3.88 -20.30
C ALA A 136 -1.78 -3.57 -19.81
N GLU A 137 -1.62 -2.88 -18.68
CA GLU A 137 -0.31 -2.57 -18.11
C GLU A 137 0.33 -3.84 -17.53
N ALA A 138 -0.47 -4.67 -16.87
CA ALA A 138 -0.05 -5.97 -16.36
C ALA A 138 0.36 -6.94 -17.48
N LEU A 139 -0.34 -6.91 -18.62
CA LEU A 139 0.01 -7.69 -19.81
C LEU A 139 1.35 -7.23 -20.42
N GLU A 140 1.54 -5.92 -20.57
CA GLU A 140 2.78 -5.36 -21.10
C GLU A 140 3.95 -5.58 -20.13
N LEU A 141 3.71 -5.53 -18.82
CA LEU A 141 4.70 -5.93 -17.82
C LEU A 141 5.12 -7.40 -18.00
N ALA A 142 4.17 -8.34 -18.09
CA ALA A 142 4.48 -9.75 -18.31
C ALA A 142 5.31 -9.97 -19.59
N ARG A 143 4.97 -9.27 -20.67
CA ARG A 143 5.69 -9.30 -21.95
C ARG A 143 7.08 -8.66 -21.87
N GLY A 144 7.19 -7.52 -21.20
CA GLY A 144 8.46 -6.82 -20.97
C GLY A 144 9.45 -7.65 -20.16
N LEU A 145 8.95 -8.48 -19.24
CA LEU A 145 9.74 -9.47 -18.50
C LEU A 145 10.07 -10.74 -19.32
N GLY A 146 9.55 -10.85 -20.55
CA GLY A 146 9.80 -11.96 -21.46
C GLY A 146 8.94 -13.21 -21.24
N TYR A 147 7.84 -13.09 -20.48
CA TYR A 147 6.94 -14.21 -20.21
C TYR A 147 5.74 -14.22 -21.14
N LEU A 148 5.47 -15.40 -21.72
CA LEU A 148 4.31 -15.66 -22.58
C LEU A 148 3.19 -16.45 -21.87
N GLN A 149 3.44 -16.84 -20.62
CA GLN A 149 2.55 -17.70 -19.84
C GLN A 149 2.37 -17.14 -18.43
N VAL A 150 1.18 -17.38 -17.88
CA VAL A 150 0.83 -17.08 -16.49
C VAL A 150 0.75 -18.37 -15.68
N PRO A 151 0.95 -18.35 -14.35
CA PRO A 151 1.19 -17.16 -13.52
C PRO A 151 2.59 -16.57 -13.72
N VAL A 152 2.72 -15.25 -13.59
CA VAL A 152 4.00 -14.57 -13.37
C VAL A 152 3.93 -13.95 -11.98
N VAL A 153 4.90 -14.28 -11.13
CA VAL A 153 5.03 -13.66 -9.80
C VAL A 153 6.17 -12.67 -9.86
N VAL A 154 5.92 -11.46 -9.37
CA VAL A 154 6.89 -10.36 -9.27
C VAL A 154 7.01 -9.97 -7.81
N THR A 155 8.23 -9.95 -7.28
CA THR A 155 8.55 -9.50 -5.92
C THR A 155 8.73 -7.99 -5.88
N PRO A 156 8.52 -7.35 -4.71
CA PRO A 156 8.81 -5.92 -4.55
C PRO A 156 10.27 -5.55 -4.85
N ASP A 157 11.20 -6.49 -4.63
CA ASP A 157 12.64 -6.31 -4.88
C ASP A 157 13.01 -6.47 -6.37
N GLY A 158 12.03 -6.74 -7.23
CA GLY A 158 12.23 -6.87 -8.68
C GLY A 158 12.61 -8.27 -9.14
N GLU A 159 12.67 -9.27 -8.25
CA GLU A 159 12.77 -10.66 -8.68
C GLU A 159 11.43 -11.11 -9.29
N HIS A 160 11.49 -12.00 -10.27
CA HIS A 160 10.30 -12.51 -10.90
C HIS A 160 10.49 -13.93 -11.43
N TRP A 161 9.40 -14.68 -11.50
CA TRP A 161 9.37 -16.01 -12.10
C TRP A 161 8.02 -16.31 -12.72
N SER A 162 7.95 -17.36 -13.55
CA SER A 162 6.70 -17.84 -14.14
C SER A 162 6.40 -19.29 -13.75
N GLY A 163 5.12 -19.64 -13.84
CA GLY A 163 4.58 -20.95 -13.50
C GLY A 163 4.36 -21.16 -12.01
N PHE A 164 3.63 -22.23 -11.67
CA PHE A 164 3.49 -22.65 -10.27
C PHE A 164 4.79 -23.28 -9.78
N ARG A 165 5.49 -22.56 -8.89
CA ARG A 165 6.80 -22.94 -8.34
C ARG A 165 6.74 -23.02 -6.81
N PRO A 166 6.27 -24.14 -6.24
CA PRO A 166 6.16 -24.30 -4.80
C PRO A 166 7.52 -24.21 -4.08
N ASP A 167 8.61 -24.55 -4.78
CA ASP A 167 9.99 -24.37 -4.31
C ASP A 167 10.32 -22.89 -4.08
N ARG A 168 10.07 -22.03 -5.07
CA ARG A 168 10.28 -20.58 -4.94
C ARG A 168 9.40 -19.97 -3.85
N ILE A 169 8.16 -20.44 -3.72
CA ILE A 169 7.24 -20.00 -2.67
C ILE A 169 7.74 -20.42 -1.28
N ALA A 170 8.30 -21.62 -1.16
CA ALA A 170 8.89 -22.11 0.08
C ALA A 170 10.15 -21.34 0.48
N ASP A 171 10.94 -20.88 -0.50
CA ASP A 171 12.17 -20.10 -0.27
C ASP A 171 11.92 -18.61 0.04
N LEU A 172 10.69 -18.10 -0.16
CA LEU A 172 10.35 -16.75 0.28
C LEU A 172 10.60 -16.58 1.79
N PRO A 173 10.99 -15.39 2.26
CA PRO A 173 11.01 -15.13 3.70
C PRO A 173 9.64 -15.43 4.30
N ASP A 174 9.62 -15.96 5.52
CA ASP A 174 8.37 -16.07 6.26
C ASP A 174 7.77 -14.66 6.41
N PRO A 175 6.44 -14.52 6.31
CA PRO A 175 5.82 -13.24 6.53
C PRO A 175 6.16 -12.79 7.95
N GLU A 176 6.97 -11.73 8.05
CA GLU A 176 7.13 -11.07 9.33
C GLU A 176 5.73 -10.59 9.78
N PRO A 177 5.36 -10.75 11.07
CA PRO A 177 4.12 -10.16 11.57
C PRO A 177 4.14 -8.68 11.21
N PRO A 178 2.98 -8.05 10.91
CA PRO A 178 2.95 -6.66 10.49
C PRO A 178 3.59 -5.80 11.58
N SER A 179 4.87 -5.53 11.38
CA SER A 179 5.65 -4.60 12.19
C SER A 179 5.13 -3.26 11.74
N ALA A 180 4.20 -2.72 12.50
CA ALA A 180 3.66 -1.39 12.26
C ALA A 180 4.86 -0.43 12.24
N LEU A 181 5.32 -0.11 11.03
CA LEU A 181 6.38 0.84 10.64
C LEU A 181 7.81 0.35 10.31
N THR A 182 8.12 -0.95 10.18
CA THR A 182 9.28 -1.32 9.30
C THR A 182 8.90 -1.15 7.81
N ALA A 183 7.60 -1.17 7.52
CA ALA A 183 6.96 -1.09 6.20
C ALA A 183 6.92 0.31 5.53
N VAL A 184 7.48 1.37 6.14
CA VAL A 184 7.61 2.67 5.45
C VAL A 184 9.03 3.22 5.46
N VAL A 185 9.83 3.14 6.54
CA VAL A 185 11.28 3.42 6.47
C VAL A 185 12.06 2.66 7.56
N GLY A 186 13.06 1.86 7.17
CA GLY A 186 14.13 1.44 8.07
C GLY A 186 15.32 0.83 7.30
N PRO A 187 16.50 0.68 7.94
CA PRO A 187 17.33 1.71 8.55
C PRO A 187 18.39 2.20 7.55
N ARG A 188 18.87 3.44 7.64
CA ARG A 188 20.22 3.78 7.16
C ARG A 188 20.94 4.68 8.15
N LEU A 189 21.93 4.04 8.79
CA LEU A 189 23.17 4.52 9.43
C LEU A 189 23.23 5.97 9.90
#